data_AF-A0A5N8VAM9-F1
#
_entry.id   AF-A0A5N8VAM9-F1
#
_cell.length_a   1.000
_cell.length_b   1.000
_cell.length_c   1.000
_cell.angle_alpha   90.00
_cell.angle_beta   90.00
_cell.angle_gamma   90.00
#
_symmetry.space_group_name_H-M   'P 1'
#
loop_
_entity.id
_entity.type
_entity.pdbx_description
1 polymer ?
#
loop_
_entity_poly.entity_id
_entity_poly.type
_entity_poly.pdbx_seq_one_letter_code
_entity_poly.pdbx_strand_id
1 'polypeptide(L)'
;MTGHTGHEGVAPPGTPLLGELLSSGLCDDAVQYETGRVLMAMSRSAFGSPREIKALGGEAMLEALERLDDSWESVRAAWAGLAAAGAVLAGEKAAAVERTGGDRAARLEALSGLPSDASYRAARAGMAEALGRLADVYQRYPASGRS
;
A
#
# COMPACT_ATOMS: atom_id res chain seq x y z
N MET A 1 -25.06 -10.22 -2.81
CA MET A 1 -24.93 -9.02 -3.66
C MET A 1 -24.50 -7.87 -2.76
N THR A 2 -23.22 -7.79 -2.42
CA THR A 2 -22.65 -6.72 -1.60
C THR A 2 -21.93 -5.78 -2.55
N GLY A 3 -22.47 -4.56 -2.66
CA GLY A 3 -21.98 -3.52 -3.55
C GLY A 3 -20.53 -3.21 -3.26
N HIS A 4 -19.71 -3.43 -4.29
CA HIS A 4 -18.36 -2.93 -4.40
C HIS A 4 -18.47 -1.41 -4.51
N THR A 5 -18.37 -0.68 -3.40
CA THR A 5 -18.28 0.78 -3.44
C THR A 5 -16.94 1.11 -4.06
N GLY A 6 -16.98 1.51 -5.34
CA GLY A 6 -15.84 2.11 -6.01
C GLY A 6 -15.34 3.30 -5.20
N HIS A 7 -14.09 3.22 -4.76
CA HIS A 7 -13.31 4.40 -4.43
C HIS A 7 -12.52 4.77 -5.67
N GLU A 8 -13.22 5.46 -6.57
CA GLU A 8 -12.57 6.31 -7.56
C GLU A 8 -11.89 7.47 -6.81
N GLY A 9 -10.56 7.44 -6.76
CA GLY A 9 -9.80 8.62 -7.15
C GLY A 9 -8.94 9.33 -6.13
N VAL A 10 -9.04 9.10 -4.81
CA VAL A 10 -8.13 9.77 -3.84
C VAL A 10 -7.71 8.81 -2.75
N ALA A 11 -6.40 8.55 -2.67
CA ALA A 11 -5.82 7.78 -1.57
C ALA A 11 -6.14 8.47 -0.22
N PRO A 12 -6.67 7.77 0.79
CA PRO A 12 -6.86 8.35 2.10
C PRO A 12 -5.54 8.90 2.64
N PRO A 13 -5.54 10.01 3.39
CA PRO A 13 -4.32 10.51 4.00
C PRO A 13 -3.88 9.59 5.13
N GLY A 14 -2.58 9.28 5.21
CA GLY A 14 -1.94 8.65 6.38
C GLY A 14 -2.47 7.25 6.72
N THR A 15 -2.66 6.98 8.02
CA THR A 15 -3.02 5.66 8.58
C THR A 15 -4.28 5.00 8.01
N PRO A 16 -5.38 5.74 7.73
CA PRO A 16 -6.54 5.19 7.04
C PRO A 16 -6.23 4.44 5.73
N LEU A 17 -5.18 4.85 4.99
CA LEU A 17 -4.75 4.18 3.77
C LEU A 17 -4.32 2.74 4.01
N LEU A 18 -3.68 2.45 5.15
CA LEU A 18 -3.22 1.10 5.47
C LEU A 18 -4.40 0.14 5.70
N GLY A 19 -5.49 0.64 6.30
CA GLY A 19 -6.72 -0.12 6.47
C GLY A 19 -7.40 -0.41 5.14
N GLU A 20 -7.50 0.59 4.28
CA GLU A 20 -8.06 0.43 2.93
C GLU A 20 -7.25 -0.55 2.10
N LEU A 21 -5.92 -0.40 2.09
CA LEU A 21 -4.98 -1.28 1.43
C LEU A 21 -5.22 -2.76 1.80
N LEU A 22 -5.27 -3.07 3.11
CA LEU A 22 -5.50 -4.44 3.59
C LEU A 22 -6.88 -4.99 3.21
N SER A 23 -7.90 -4.13 3.12
CA SER A 23 -9.26 -4.53 2.75
C SER A 23 -9.52 -4.59 1.24
N SER A 24 -8.63 -4.02 0.42
CA SER A 24 -8.83 -3.82 -1.02
C SER A 24 -8.83 -5.09 -1.87
N GLY A 25 -8.25 -6.19 -1.35
CA GLY A 25 -7.98 -7.40 -2.15
C GLY A 25 -6.84 -7.24 -3.18
N LEU A 26 -6.15 -6.09 -3.19
CA LEU A 26 -5.04 -5.82 -4.11
C LEU A 26 -3.68 -6.29 -3.57
N CYS A 27 -3.60 -6.61 -2.28
CA CYS A 27 -2.35 -6.97 -1.62
C CYS A 27 -1.92 -8.42 -1.92
N ASP A 28 -0.61 -8.61 -2.04
CA ASP A 28 0.03 -9.91 -1.85
C ASP A 28 0.77 -9.96 -0.51
N ASP A 29 1.41 -11.09 -0.23
CA ASP A 29 2.13 -11.34 1.03
C ASP A 29 3.21 -10.28 1.31
N ALA A 30 3.87 -9.77 0.28
CA ALA A 30 4.91 -8.74 0.43
C ALA A 30 4.29 -7.40 0.88
N VAL A 31 3.21 -6.97 0.21
CA VAL A 31 2.50 -5.74 0.60
C VAL A 31 1.90 -5.87 2.02
N GLN A 32 1.34 -7.04 2.36
CA GLN A 32 0.81 -7.30 3.71
C GLN A 32 1.91 -7.26 4.78
N TYR A 33 3.05 -7.90 4.50
CA TYR A 33 4.19 -7.92 5.40
C TYR A 33 4.70 -6.50 5.69
N GLU A 34 4.93 -5.70 4.64
CA GLU A 34 5.43 -4.34 4.80
C GLU A 34 4.40 -3.41 5.45
N THR A 35 3.11 -3.61 5.19
CA THR A 35 2.04 -2.93 5.93
C THR A 35 2.11 -3.24 7.43
N GLY A 36 2.31 -4.52 7.78
CA GLY A 36 2.55 -4.94 9.16
C GLY A 36 3.77 -4.28 9.79
N ARG A 37 4.89 -4.20 9.04
CA ARG A 37 6.11 -3.50 9.48
C ARG A 37 5.84 -2.03 9.77
N VAL A 38 5.10 -1.32 8.90
CA VAL A 38 4.71 0.07 9.13
C VAL A 38 3.90 0.19 10.42
N LEU A 39 2.85 -0.62 10.61
CA LEU A 39 2.02 -0.57 11.82
C LEU A 39 2.83 -0.82 13.10
N MET A 40 3.74 -1.80 13.08
CA MET A 40 4.62 -2.07 14.21
C MET A 40 5.60 -0.91 14.46
N ALA A 41 6.23 -0.38 13.41
CA ALA A 41 7.18 0.73 13.52
C ALA A 41 6.50 2.00 14.04
N MET A 42 5.33 2.34 13.50
CA MET A 42 4.48 3.45 13.97
C MET A 42 4.20 3.35 15.47
N SER A 43 3.76 2.17 15.93
CA SER A 43 3.41 1.94 17.34
C SER A 43 4.58 2.12 18.31
N ARG A 44 5.82 1.98 17.81
CA ARG A 44 7.08 2.06 18.57
C ARG A 44 7.85 3.36 18.32
N SER A 45 7.39 4.19 17.40
CA SER A 45 8.07 5.41 17.02
C SER A 45 7.74 6.57 17.97
N ALA A 46 8.69 7.50 18.10
CA ALA A 46 8.52 8.76 18.80
C ALA A 46 7.36 9.59 18.23
N PHE A 47 7.00 9.39 16.96
CA PHE A 47 5.90 10.11 16.31
C PHE A 47 4.51 9.81 16.91
N GLY A 48 4.40 8.75 17.73
CA GLY A 48 3.19 8.49 18.52
C GLY A 48 3.02 9.42 19.74
N SER A 49 4.02 10.25 20.06
CA SER A 49 4.05 11.07 21.28
C SER A 49 4.61 12.48 21.02
N PRO A 50 3.83 13.55 21.25
CA PRO A 50 4.33 14.92 21.14
C PRO A 50 5.53 15.20 22.05
N ARG A 51 5.67 14.48 23.17
CA ARG A 51 6.80 14.62 24.09
C ARG A 51 8.09 14.06 23.48
N GLU A 52 8.01 12.92 22.82
CA GLU A 52 9.17 12.25 22.21
C GLU A 52 9.60 12.95 20.93
N ILE A 53 8.65 13.40 20.11
CA ILE A 53 8.92 14.28 18.96
C ILE A 53 9.65 15.55 19.40
N LYS A 54 9.18 16.23 20.46
CA LYS A 54 9.84 17.45 20.99
C LYS A 54 11.25 17.18 21.51
N ALA A 55 11.54 15.97 21.98
CA ALA A 55 12.87 15.61 22.48
C ALA A 55 13.93 15.52 21.36
N LEU A 56 13.53 15.43 20.08
CA LEU A 56 14.44 15.50 18.94
C LEU A 56 15.05 16.91 18.77
N GLY A 57 14.44 17.95 19.33
CA GLY A 57 14.82 19.35 19.10
C GLY A 57 14.26 19.90 17.78
N GLY A 58 14.31 21.23 17.60
CA GLY A 58 13.58 21.92 16.53
C GLY A 58 13.96 21.50 15.10
N GLU A 59 15.25 21.55 14.76
CA GLU A 59 15.73 21.25 13.40
C GLU A 59 15.59 19.77 13.04
N ALA A 60 16.03 18.88 13.94
CA ALA A 60 15.90 17.43 13.72
C ALA A 60 14.44 16.96 13.72
N MET A 61 13.54 17.63 14.46
CA MET A 61 12.11 17.37 14.38
C MET A 61 11.53 17.75 13.01
N LEU A 62 11.93 18.90 12.45
CA LEU A 62 11.46 19.32 11.13
C LEU A 62 11.94 18.35 10.05
N GLU A 63 13.23 17.99 10.04
CA GLU A 63 13.77 16.99 9.10
C GLU A 63 13.03 15.64 9.22
N ALA A 64 12.72 15.22 10.45
CA ALA A 64 12.00 13.97 10.70
C ALA A 64 10.57 14.00 10.15
N LEU A 65 9.87 15.13 10.28
CA LEU A 65 8.52 15.33 9.76
C LEU A 65 8.50 15.43 8.24
N GLU A 66 9.43 16.17 7.63
CA GLU A 66 9.57 16.28 6.17
C GLU A 66 9.80 14.90 5.56
N ARG A 67 10.77 14.14 6.09
CA ARG A 67 11.06 12.78 5.61
C ARG A 67 9.88 11.82 5.76
N LEU A 68 9.09 12.00 6.83
CA LEU A 68 7.89 11.21 7.06
C LEU A 68 6.80 11.56 6.04
N ASP A 69 6.60 12.83 5.73
CA ASP A 69 5.60 13.27 4.74
C ASP A 69 5.98 12.81 3.34
N ASP A 70 7.24 12.96 2.93
CA ASP A 70 7.78 12.46 1.65
C ASP A 70 7.55 10.95 1.48
N SER A 71 7.74 10.19 2.57
CA SER A 71 7.53 8.74 2.57
C SER A 71 6.05 8.38 2.44
N TRP A 72 5.16 9.14 3.10
CA TRP A 72 3.72 8.97 2.93
C TRP A 72 3.25 9.38 1.54
N GLU A 73 3.82 10.41 0.93
CA GLU A 73 3.53 10.79 -0.46
C GLU A 73 3.90 9.67 -1.43
N SER A 74 5.08 9.07 -1.23
CA SER A 74 5.52 7.90 -2.00
C SER A 74 4.54 6.72 -1.88
N VAL A 75 4.03 6.46 -0.68
CA VAL A 75 3.01 5.42 -0.44
C VAL A 75 1.69 5.75 -1.15
N ARG A 76 1.23 7.01 -1.10
CA ARG A 76 0.01 7.43 -1.82
C ARG A 76 0.16 7.30 -3.33
N ALA A 77 1.31 7.68 -3.89
CA ALA A 77 1.59 7.53 -5.31
C ALA A 77 1.62 6.06 -5.74
N ALA A 78 2.26 5.20 -4.95
CA ALA A 78 2.30 3.76 -5.20
C ALA A 78 0.91 3.11 -5.10
N TRP A 79 0.08 3.55 -4.14
CA TRP A 79 -1.32 3.13 -4.03
C TRP A 79 -2.12 3.48 -5.28
N ALA A 80 -2.02 4.73 -5.76
CA ALA A 80 -2.73 5.15 -6.97
C ALA A 80 -2.33 4.29 -8.19
N GLY A 81 -1.03 3.98 -8.33
CA GLY A 81 -0.53 3.08 -9.36
C GLY A 81 -1.05 1.64 -9.22
N LEU A 82 -1.09 1.11 -8.00
CA LEU A 82 -1.61 -0.23 -7.71
C LEU A 82 -3.12 -0.33 -8.00
N ALA A 83 -3.90 0.66 -7.56
CA ALA A 83 -5.34 0.73 -7.80
C ALA A 83 -5.65 0.79 -9.31
N ALA A 84 -4.92 1.63 -10.05
CA ALA A 84 -5.07 1.73 -11.50
C ALA A 84 -4.72 0.41 -12.20
N ALA A 85 -3.60 -0.23 -11.84
CA ALA A 85 -3.21 -1.51 -12.42
C ALA A 85 -4.20 -2.64 -12.05
N GLY A 86 -4.74 -2.62 -10.83
CA GLY A 86 -5.76 -3.56 -10.37
C GLY A 86 -7.07 -3.41 -11.15
N ALA A 87 -7.51 -2.19 -11.42
CA ALA A 87 -8.70 -1.92 -12.24
C ALA A 87 -8.54 -2.43 -13.67
N VAL A 88 -7.38 -2.20 -14.30
CA VAL A 88 -7.07 -2.73 -15.64
C VAL A 88 -7.12 -4.26 -15.65
N LEU A 89 -6.44 -4.91 -14.70
CA LEU A 89 -6.43 -6.37 -14.61
C LEU A 89 -7.84 -6.94 -14.35
N ALA A 90 -8.63 -6.30 -13.50
CA ALA A 90 -10.02 -6.72 -13.26
C ALA A 90 -10.87 -6.62 -14.53
N GLY A 91 -10.73 -5.54 -15.30
CA GLY A 91 -11.39 -5.36 -16.59
C GLY A 91 -10.98 -6.43 -17.62
N GLU A 92 -9.69 -6.71 -17.75
CA GLU A 92 -9.18 -7.77 -18.64
C GLU A 92 -9.70 -9.15 -18.23
N LYS A 93 -9.73 -9.45 -16.92
CA LYS A 93 -10.30 -10.70 -16.39
C LYS A 93 -11.78 -10.83 -16.71
N ALA A 94 -12.56 -9.77 -16.51
CA ALA A 94 -13.99 -9.78 -16.83
C ALA A 94 -14.22 -10.05 -18.33
N ALA A 95 -13.52 -9.32 -19.21
CA ALA A 95 -13.61 -9.50 -20.66
C ALA A 95 -13.11 -10.87 -21.14
N ALA A 96 -12.11 -11.46 -20.49
CA ALA A 96 -11.66 -12.82 -20.76
C ALA A 96 -12.72 -13.86 -20.38
N VAL A 97 -13.35 -13.70 -19.22
CA VAL A 97 -14.41 -14.61 -18.76
C VAL A 97 -15.63 -14.56 -19.68
N GLU A 98 -16.09 -13.36 -20.07
CA GLU A 98 -17.24 -13.19 -20.98
C GLU A 98 -17.04 -13.91 -22.32
N ARG A 99 -15.83 -13.85 -22.90
CA ARG A 99 -15.50 -14.50 -24.18
C ARG A 99 -15.53 -16.02 -24.14
N THR A 100 -15.34 -16.64 -22.97
CA THR A 100 -15.17 -18.10 -22.85
C THR A 100 -16.47 -18.87 -22.66
N GLY A 101 -17.61 -18.17 -22.51
CA GLY A 101 -18.93 -18.81 -22.52
C GLY A 101 -19.18 -19.86 -21.44
N GLY A 102 -18.35 -19.89 -20.38
CA GLY A 102 -18.49 -20.83 -19.25
C GLY A 102 -17.66 -22.11 -19.34
N ASP A 103 -16.90 -22.35 -20.42
CA ASP A 103 -15.95 -23.48 -20.45
C ASP A 103 -14.77 -23.22 -19.51
N ARG A 104 -14.51 -24.18 -18.61
CA ARG A 104 -13.50 -24.04 -17.56
C ARG A 104 -12.08 -24.06 -18.13
N ALA A 105 -11.80 -24.89 -19.12
CA ALA A 105 -10.47 -25.00 -19.71
C ALA A 105 -10.11 -23.73 -20.48
N ALA A 106 -11.02 -23.28 -21.35
CA ALA A 106 -10.87 -22.01 -22.08
C ALA A 106 -10.75 -20.81 -21.13
N ARG A 107 -11.46 -20.81 -19.99
CA ARG A 107 -11.32 -19.76 -18.97
C ARG A 107 -9.94 -19.75 -18.32
N LEU A 108 -9.39 -20.91 -17.98
CA LEU A 108 -8.04 -20.98 -17.40
C LEU A 108 -6.98 -20.51 -18.41
N GLU A 109 -7.12 -20.89 -19.68
CA GLU A 109 -6.24 -20.45 -20.75
C GLU A 109 -6.34 -18.94 -21.00
N ALA A 110 -7.55 -18.40 -21.10
CA ALA A 110 -7.78 -16.97 -21.35
C ALA A 110 -7.34 -16.06 -20.19
N LEU A 111 -7.27 -16.60 -18.96
CA LEU A 111 -6.76 -15.90 -17.79
C LEU A 111 -5.24 -16.07 -17.60
N SER A 112 -4.63 -17.02 -18.31
CA SER A 112 -3.20 -17.28 -18.20
C SER A 112 -2.41 -16.25 -19.00
N GLY A 113 -1.62 -15.44 -18.32
CA GLY A 113 -0.70 -14.49 -18.96
C GLY A 113 -1.42 -13.29 -19.55
N LEU A 114 -2.37 -12.72 -18.78
CA LEU A 114 -3.01 -11.48 -19.19
C LEU A 114 -1.96 -10.37 -19.36
N PRO A 115 -2.08 -9.50 -20.38
CA PRO A 115 -1.10 -8.44 -20.64
C PRO A 115 -0.82 -7.57 -19.41
N SER A 116 -1.85 -7.28 -18.61
CA SER A 116 -1.73 -6.46 -17.40
C SER A 116 -1.11 -7.16 -16.19
N ASP A 117 -0.90 -8.49 -16.22
CA ASP A 117 -0.37 -9.23 -15.06
C ASP A 117 1.03 -8.74 -14.65
N ALA A 118 1.89 -8.43 -15.62
CA ALA A 118 3.24 -7.96 -15.35
C ALA A 118 3.21 -6.57 -14.70
N SER A 119 2.43 -5.64 -15.26
CA SER A 119 2.25 -4.30 -14.72
C SER A 119 1.64 -4.33 -13.32
N TYR A 120 0.66 -5.21 -13.07
CA TYR A 120 0.05 -5.38 -11.76
C TYR A 120 1.03 -5.95 -10.72
N ARG A 121 1.88 -6.91 -11.10
CA ARG A 121 2.97 -7.40 -10.23
C ARG A 121 4.00 -6.31 -9.93
N ALA A 122 4.40 -5.53 -10.93
CA ALA A 122 5.31 -4.41 -10.75
C ALA A 122 4.73 -3.35 -9.80
N ALA A 123 3.44 -3.03 -9.93
CA ALA A 123 2.75 -2.10 -9.04
C ALA A 123 2.71 -2.61 -7.58
N ARG A 124 2.47 -3.91 -7.35
CA ARG A 124 2.55 -4.52 -6.02
C ARG A 124 3.96 -4.44 -5.43
N ALA A 125 4.98 -4.73 -6.23
CA ALA A 125 6.37 -4.59 -5.81
C ALA A 125 6.71 -3.15 -5.42
N GLY A 126 6.31 -2.16 -6.23
CA GLY A 126 6.50 -0.74 -5.93
C GLY A 126 5.77 -0.28 -4.67
N MET A 127 4.58 -0.83 -4.40
CA MET A 127 3.85 -0.56 -3.16
C MET A 127 4.57 -1.13 -1.92
N ALA A 128 5.02 -2.39 -1.99
CA ALA A 128 5.80 -3.01 -0.92
C ALA A 128 7.08 -2.22 -0.62
N GLU A 129 7.79 -1.77 -1.66
CA GLU A 129 8.99 -0.95 -1.54
C GLU A 129 8.71 0.41 -0.86
N ALA A 130 7.63 1.08 -1.25
CA ALA A 130 7.22 2.35 -0.63
C ALA A 130 6.87 2.18 0.85
N LEU A 131 6.15 1.11 1.20
CA LEU A 131 5.81 0.78 2.59
C LEU A 131 7.07 0.43 3.41
N GLY A 132 8.00 -0.33 2.83
CA GLY A 132 9.26 -0.66 3.50
C GLY A 132 10.08 0.58 3.84
N ARG A 133 10.18 1.53 2.91
CA ARG A 133 10.82 2.83 3.18
C ARG A 133 10.12 3.61 4.29
N LEU A 134 8.79 3.64 4.28
CA LEU A 134 8.02 4.30 5.34
C LEU A 134 8.26 3.65 6.71
N ALA A 135 8.27 2.32 6.78
CA ALA A 135 8.59 1.58 7.99
C ALA A 135 9.99 1.93 8.51
N ASP A 136 10.98 1.98 7.62
CA ASP A 136 12.35 2.36 7.96
C ASP A 136 12.45 3.79 8.50
N VAL A 137 11.65 4.73 7.96
CA VAL A 137 11.57 6.10 8.50
C VAL A 137 11.03 6.08 9.93
N TYR A 138 9.92 5.37 10.20
CA TYR A 138 9.42 5.25 11.56
C TYR A 138 10.43 4.62 12.53
N GLN A 139 11.22 3.64 12.08
CA GLN A 139 12.22 2.96 12.90
C GLN A 139 13.43 3.84 13.25
N ARG A 140 13.75 4.85 12.44
CA ARG A 140 14.85 5.80 12.74
C ARG A 140 14.58 6.65 13.98
N TYR A 141 13.32 6.80 14.37
CA TYR A 141 12.91 7.64 15.47
C TYR A 141 12.18 6.80 16.53
N PRO A 142 12.88 5.91 17.27
CA PRO A 142 12.26 5.09 18.30
C PRO A 142 11.84 5.91 19.51
N ALA A 143 10.71 5.52 20.11
CA ALA A 143 10.24 6.05 21.40
C ALA A 143 11.27 5.73 22.51
N SER A 144 11.60 6.70 23.37
CA SER A 144 12.69 6.60 24.35
C SER A 144 12.37 5.75 25.59
N GLY A 145 11.28 4.97 25.61
CA GLY A 145 10.70 4.46 26.86
C GLY A 145 10.07 3.06 26.84
N ARG A 146 10.47 2.16 25.92
CA ARG A 146 10.04 0.76 25.97
C ARG A 146 11.24 -0.19 25.88
N SER A 147 12.01 -0.24 26.97
CA SER A 147 12.87 -1.37 27.35
C SER A 147 12.11 -2.26 28.33
#